data_AF-B8IXM1-F1
#
_entry.id   AF-B8IXM1-F1
#
_cell.length_a   1.000
_cell.length_b   1.000
_cell.length_c   1.000
_cell.angle_alpha   90.00
_cell.angle_beta   90.00
_cell.angle_gamma   90.00
#
_symmetry.space_group_name_H-M   'P 1'
#
loop_
_entity.id
_entity.type
_entity.pdbx_description
1 polymer ?
#
loop_
_entity_poly.entity_id
_entity_poly.type
_entity_poly.pdbx_seq_one_letter_code
_entity_poly.pdbx_strand_id
1 'polypeptide(L)'
;MPSRSTYLILAVLAWWAAAEGPGPVLAGGGIAAPQQTSPSPQSRQNSTETYIVSFGLFGGESVFESEARGAARILREWLRARPSPLVSFNSKWGGAATARTLAAALRTAGAAMDPDNGTLVVVLTSHGTPEGLAIVAGTTSDTLTPPDLRRMLDASGAKYRIVIISACYSGVFVPALADPRTLVITAAAADRPSFGCQDGARWTYFGDAFFNRSLRRAPDLETAFEGARRLVTARERRDGFEPSRPQLAGGSEVLALLARHNRPARSGFVR
;
A
#
# COMPACT_ATOMS: atom_id res chain seq x y z
N MET A 1 28.20 -27.72 35.61
CA MET A 1 27.25 -28.86 35.61
C MET A 1 25.87 -28.31 35.99
N PRO A 2 24.88 -28.33 35.08
CA PRO A 2 23.54 -27.82 35.35
C PRO A 2 22.59 -28.97 35.77
N SER A 3 21.68 -28.69 36.71
CA SER A 3 20.56 -29.58 37.03
C SER A 3 19.43 -29.42 36.01
N ARG A 4 18.84 -30.54 35.61
CA ARG A 4 17.69 -30.65 34.72
C ARG A 4 16.46 -30.99 35.56
N SER A 5 15.39 -30.20 35.41
CA SER A 5 14.05 -30.55 35.92
C SER A 5 13.17 -30.96 34.74
N THR A 6 12.72 -32.20 34.79
CA THR A 6 11.78 -32.85 33.87
C THR A 6 10.36 -32.70 34.44
N TYR A 7 9.39 -32.30 33.63
CA TYR A 7 7.97 -32.40 34.00
C TYR A 7 7.31 -33.54 33.22
N LEU A 8 6.76 -34.50 33.96
CA LEU A 8 5.93 -35.61 33.48
C LEU A 8 4.53 -35.12 33.11
N ILE A 9 4.00 -35.61 31.98
CA ILE A 9 2.58 -35.54 31.61
C ILE A 9 1.93 -36.86 32.01
N LEU A 10 0.87 -36.81 32.81
CA LEU A 10 0.01 -37.96 33.15
C LEU A 10 -1.35 -37.79 32.47
N ALA A 11 -1.72 -38.79 31.68
CA ALA A 11 -3.03 -38.99 31.10
C ALA A 11 -3.95 -39.70 32.10
N VAL A 12 -5.24 -39.34 32.11
CA VAL A 12 -6.31 -40.19 32.65
C VAL A 12 -7.51 -40.13 31.72
N LEU A 13 -7.85 -41.31 31.19
CA LEU A 13 -9.12 -41.64 30.53
C LEU A 13 -10.11 -42.13 31.59
N ALA A 14 -11.39 -41.77 31.47
CA ALA A 14 -12.48 -42.55 32.04
C ALA A 14 -13.76 -42.37 31.22
N TRP A 15 -14.25 -43.49 30.70
CA TRP A 15 -15.59 -43.69 30.15
C TRP A 15 -16.59 -43.97 31.27
N TRP A 16 -17.85 -43.55 31.10
CA TRP A 16 -19.00 -44.26 31.67
C TRP A 16 -20.25 -44.05 30.81
N ALA A 17 -21.11 -45.08 30.77
CA ALA A 17 -22.23 -45.25 29.86
C ALA A 17 -23.60 -45.12 30.56
N ALA A 18 -24.56 -44.63 29.77
CA ALA A 18 -26.03 -44.85 29.75
C ALA A 18 -26.89 -44.87 31.03
N ALA A 19 -27.93 -44.01 31.04
CA ALA A 19 -29.27 -44.34 31.53
C ALA A 19 -30.33 -43.47 30.83
N GLU A 20 -31.42 -44.11 30.38
CA GLU A 20 -32.60 -43.51 29.73
C GLU A 20 -33.58 -42.89 30.73
N GLY A 21 -34.36 -41.89 30.27
CA GLY A 21 -35.58 -41.38 30.91
C GLY A 21 -36.26 -40.30 30.05
N PRO A 22 -37.59 -40.33 29.82
CA PRO A 22 -38.24 -39.44 28.85
C PRO A 22 -38.88 -38.17 29.45
N GLY A 23 -38.85 -37.08 28.66
CA GLY A 23 -39.76 -35.93 28.72
C GLY A 23 -39.08 -34.56 28.93
N PRO A 24 -39.72 -33.41 28.60
CA PRO A 24 -40.81 -33.16 27.65
C PRO A 24 -40.36 -32.29 26.44
N VAL A 25 -41.20 -32.26 25.41
CA VAL A 25 -41.05 -31.43 24.21
C VAL A 25 -41.26 -29.95 24.57
N LEU A 26 -40.26 -29.10 24.32
CA LEU A 26 -40.43 -27.64 24.29
C LEU A 26 -39.68 -27.02 23.10
N ALA A 27 -40.50 -26.45 22.21
CA ALA A 27 -40.29 -25.32 21.30
C ALA A 27 -38.87 -25.05 20.75
N GLY A 28 -38.75 -25.17 19.42
CA GLY A 28 -37.56 -24.83 18.65
C GLY A 28 -37.12 -23.38 18.82
N GLY A 29 -35.89 -23.20 19.30
CA GLY A 29 -35.08 -22.00 19.17
C GLY A 29 -33.88 -22.31 18.29
N GLY A 30 -34.03 -22.10 16.97
CA GLY A 30 -32.90 -22.18 16.05
C GLY A 30 -31.91 -21.05 16.34
N ILE A 31 -30.70 -21.40 16.74
CA ILE A 31 -29.58 -20.44 16.82
C ILE A 31 -29.22 -20.08 15.37
N ALA A 32 -29.69 -18.92 14.91
CA ALA A 32 -29.31 -18.40 13.61
C ALA A 32 -27.81 -18.08 13.60
N ALA A 33 -27.07 -18.76 12.73
CA ALA A 33 -25.69 -18.42 12.42
C ALA A 33 -25.61 -16.94 11.98
N PRO A 34 -24.55 -16.19 12.32
CA PRO A 34 -24.42 -14.81 11.90
C PRO A 34 -24.40 -14.75 10.37
N GLN A 35 -25.48 -14.21 9.79
CA GLN A 35 -25.54 -13.92 8.37
C GLN A 35 -24.49 -12.87 8.05
N GLN A 36 -23.45 -13.29 7.33
CA GLN A 36 -22.59 -12.38 6.58
C GLN A 36 -23.48 -11.69 5.53
N THR A 37 -23.98 -10.51 5.88
CA THR A 37 -24.74 -9.68 4.95
C THR A 37 -23.79 -9.19 3.88
N SER A 38 -23.92 -9.77 2.68
CA SER A 38 -23.22 -9.28 1.50
C SER A 38 -23.60 -7.80 1.28
N PRO A 39 -22.65 -6.92 0.97
CA PRO A 39 -22.94 -5.50 0.79
C PRO A 39 -23.98 -5.29 -0.31
N SER A 40 -24.98 -4.43 -0.03
CA SER A 40 -26.00 -4.04 -1.00
C SER A 40 -25.36 -3.48 -2.29
N PRO A 41 -26.00 -3.61 -3.46
CA PRO A 41 -25.47 -3.08 -4.73
C PRO A 41 -25.10 -1.59 -4.65
N GLN A 42 -25.85 -0.78 -3.89
CA GLN A 42 -25.54 0.63 -3.64
C GLN A 42 -24.28 0.86 -2.79
N SER A 43 -23.99 -0.03 -1.82
CA SER A 43 -22.75 0.04 -1.04
C SER A 43 -21.51 -0.39 -1.84
N ARG A 44 -21.69 -1.27 -2.84
CA ARG A 44 -20.66 -1.56 -3.86
C ARG A 44 -20.41 -0.37 -4.78
N GLN A 45 -21.45 0.37 -5.15
CA GLN A 45 -21.33 1.58 -5.98
C GLN A 45 -20.68 2.77 -5.27
N ASN A 46 -20.77 2.85 -3.94
CA ASN A 46 -20.25 3.97 -3.14
C ASN A 46 -18.89 3.71 -2.48
N SER A 47 -18.25 2.57 -2.73
CA SER A 47 -16.96 2.24 -2.15
C SER A 47 -15.90 2.10 -3.24
N THR A 48 -14.83 2.89 -3.10
CA THR A 48 -13.64 2.81 -3.93
C THR A 48 -13.05 1.41 -3.85
N GLU A 49 -13.09 0.68 -4.96
CA GLU A 49 -12.40 -0.59 -5.09
C GLU A 49 -10.92 -0.31 -5.33
N THR A 50 -10.24 0.12 -4.27
CA THR A 50 -8.82 0.45 -4.31
C THR A 50 -7.99 -0.66 -3.67
N TYR A 51 -7.05 -1.20 -4.44
CA TYR A 51 -6.06 -2.16 -3.96
C TYR A 51 -4.73 -1.44 -3.77
N ILE A 52 -4.14 -1.58 -2.58
CA ILE A 52 -2.89 -0.90 -2.21
C ILE A 52 -1.79 -1.95 -2.07
N VAL A 53 -0.71 -1.78 -2.84
CA VAL A 53 0.52 -2.57 -2.79
C VAL A 53 1.66 -1.63 -2.37
N SER A 54 2.30 -1.88 -1.23
CA SER A 54 3.32 -0.97 -0.67
C SER A 54 4.58 -1.72 -0.27
N PHE A 55 5.71 -1.37 -0.90
CA PHE A 55 6.97 -2.09 -0.78
C PHE A 55 8.11 -1.20 -0.28
N GLY A 56 8.78 -1.62 0.80
CA GLY A 56 10.07 -1.08 1.26
C GLY A 56 11.21 -1.95 0.75
N LEU A 57 11.83 -1.55 -0.36
CA LEU A 57 12.68 -2.45 -1.16
C LEU A 57 14.11 -2.62 -0.62
N PHE A 58 14.61 -1.68 0.17
CA PHE A 58 15.97 -1.71 0.68
C PHE A 58 16.00 -2.03 2.17
N GLY A 59 16.73 -3.08 2.55
CA GLY A 59 16.75 -3.59 3.91
C GLY A 59 17.82 -3.01 4.83
N GLY A 60 18.76 -2.21 4.32
CA GLY A 60 19.84 -1.62 5.12
C GLY A 60 19.35 -0.61 6.16
N GLU A 61 18.34 0.21 5.81
CA GLU A 61 17.76 1.23 6.67
C GLU A 61 16.27 0.97 6.95
N SER A 62 15.89 1.06 8.22
CA SER A 62 14.52 0.81 8.71
C SER A 62 13.48 1.85 8.24
N VAL A 63 13.93 2.99 7.69
CA VAL A 63 13.04 4.02 7.14
C VAL A 63 12.16 3.49 6.01
N PHE A 64 12.68 2.58 5.17
CA PHE A 64 11.92 2.05 4.04
C PHE A 64 10.79 1.11 4.49
N GLU A 65 11.01 0.31 5.54
CA GLU A 65 9.93 -0.46 6.16
C GLU A 65 8.88 0.49 6.76
N SER A 66 9.32 1.44 7.59
CA SER A 66 8.40 2.31 8.32
C SER A 66 7.56 3.20 7.39
N GLU A 67 8.17 3.70 6.32
CA GLU A 67 7.50 4.47 5.28
C GLU A 67 6.52 3.60 4.47
N ALA A 68 6.90 2.40 4.05
CA ALA A 68 5.99 1.49 3.33
C ALA A 68 4.72 1.18 4.15
N ARG A 69 4.89 0.85 5.44
CA ARG A 69 3.78 0.61 6.37
C ARG A 69 2.94 1.87 6.60
N GLY A 70 3.60 3.00 6.81
CA GLY A 70 2.95 4.27 7.07
C GLY A 70 2.11 4.74 5.88
N ALA A 71 2.68 4.71 4.68
CA ALA A 71 2.04 5.10 3.44
C ALA A 71 0.81 4.24 3.16
N ALA A 72 0.92 2.92 3.29
CA ALA A 72 -0.18 1.99 3.06
C ALA A 72 -1.39 2.28 3.98
N ARG A 73 -1.13 2.51 5.26
CA ARG A 73 -2.18 2.86 6.24
C ARG A 73 -2.85 4.19 5.91
N ILE A 74 -2.06 5.22 5.62
CA ILE A 74 -2.58 6.56 5.30
C ILE A 74 -3.40 6.54 4.01
N LEU A 75 -2.91 5.86 2.97
CA LEU A 75 -3.63 5.72 1.71
C LEU A 75 -4.93 4.95 1.91
N ARG A 76 -4.93 3.87 2.71
CA ARG A 76 -6.16 3.13 3.00
C ARG A 76 -7.20 4.02 3.68
N GLU A 77 -6.79 4.79 4.69
CA GLU A 77 -7.64 5.74 5.39
C GLU A 77 -8.18 6.81 4.44
N TRP A 78 -7.30 7.48 3.69
CA TRP A 78 -7.63 8.59 2.80
C TRP A 78 -8.52 8.17 1.63
N LEU A 79 -8.21 7.03 0.99
CA LEU A 79 -8.99 6.47 -0.13
C LEU A 79 -10.24 5.73 0.34
N ARG A 80 -10.42 5.51 1.64
CA ARG A 80 -11.48 4.65 2.20
C ARG A 80 -11.46 3.24 1.60
N ALA A 81 -10.25 2.74 1.28
CA ALA A 81 -10.05 1.47 0.61
C ALA A 81 -10.53 0.31 1.50
N ARG A 82 -11.43 -0.53 0.96
CA ARG A 82 -11.96 -1.71 1.68
C ARG A 82 -10.90 -2.81 1.86
N PRO A 83 -10.19 -3.26 0.80
CA PRO A 83 -9.21 -4.34 0.93
C PRO A 83 -8.02 -3.98 1.81
N SER A 84 -7.59 -4.96 2.62
CA SER A 84 -6.24 -5.12 3.19
C SER A 84 -5.13 -4.53 2.31
N PRO A 85 -4.35 -3.48 2.67
CA PRO A 85 -3.14 -3.20 1.91
C PRO A 85 -2.17 -4.38 1.98
N LEU A 86 -1.59 -4.75 0.85
CA LEU A 86 -0.48 -5.69 0.80
C LEU A 86 0.80 -4.91 1.04
N VAL A 87 1.46 -5.17 2.17
CA VAL A 87 2.71 -4.52 2.55
C VAL A 87 3.82 -5.55 2.64
N SER A 88 4.93 -5.31 1.95
CA SER A 88 6.15 -6.13 2.04
C SER A 88 7.35 -5.21 2.21
N PHE A 89 8.39 -5.67 2.90
CA PHE A 89 9.61 -4.90 3.06
C PHE A 89 10.80 -5.83 3.30
N ASN A 90 11.99 -5.28 3.15
CA ASN A 90 13.24 -5.97 3.43
C ASN A 90 13.89 -5.44 4.70
N SER A 91 14.81 -6.24 5.23
CA SER A 91 15.71 -5.91 6.33
C SER A 91 17.12 -6.40 6.03
N LYS A 92 18.09 -6.01 6.86
CA LYS A 92 19.48 -6.50 6.80
C LYS A 92 19.61 -8.03 6.95
N TRP A 93 18.56 -8.71 7.41
CA TRP A 93 18.54 -10.17 7.60
C TRP A 93 17.83 -10.91 6.46
N GLY A 94 17.23 -10.19 5.51
CA GLY A 94 16.39 -10.76 4.46
C GLY A 94 15.03 -10.07 4.37
N GLY A 95 14.17 -10.61 3.51
CA GLY A 95 12.83 -10.09 3.30
C GLY A 95 12.20 -10.60 2.01
N ALA A 96 10.93 -10.27 1.83
CA ALA A 96 10.14 -10.72 0.70
C ALA A 96 9.70 -9.54 -0.18
N ALA A 97 10.36 -8.39 -0.12
CA ALA A 97 10.12 -7.27 -1.03
C ALA A 97 11.10 -7.35 -2.20
N THR A 98 10.82 -8.26 -3.13
CA THR A 98 11.65 -8.55 -4.31
C THR A 98 10.89 -8.23 -5.61
N ALA A 99 11.59 -8.12 -6.74
CA ALA A 99 10.94 -7.93 -8.04
C ALA A 99 9.88 -9.01 -8.34
N ARG A 100 10.20 -10.27 -8.03
CA ARG A 100 9.28 -11.42 -8.22
C ARG A 100 8.01 -11.30 -7.38
N THR A 101 8.15 -10.94 -6.12
CA THR A 101 7.01 -10.83 -5.17
C THR A 101 6.19 -9.57 -5.42
N LEU A 102 6.82 -8.47 -5.85
CA LEU A 102 6.12 -7.29 -6.36
C LEU A 102 5.26 -7.66 -7.57
N ALA A 103 5.84 -8.31 -8.58
CA ALA A 103 5.10 -8.73 -9.77
C ALA A 103 3.92 -9.66 -9.42
N ALA A 104 4.10 -10.58 -8.46
CA ALA A 104 3.04 -11.45 -7.97
C ALA A 104 1.93 -10.66 -7.25
N ALA A 105 2.30 -9.74 -6.34
CA ALA A 105 1.36 -8.89 -5.62
C ALA A 105 0.53 -8.03 -6.57
N LEU A 106 1.14 -7.45 -7.60
CA LEU A 106 0.45 -6.65 -8.61
C LEU A 106 -0.55 -7.51 -9.41
N ARG A 107 -0.16 -8.72 -9.84
CA ARG A 107 -1.09 -9.65 -10.52
C ARG A 107 -2.25 -10.07 -9.63
N THR A 108 -1.99 -10.38 -8.36
CA THR A 108 -3.06 -10.75 -7.41
C THR A 108 -4.03 -9.59 -7.19
N ALA A 109 -3.52 -8.36 -7.05
CA ALA A 109 -4.37 -7.18 -6.90
C ALA A 109 -5.22 -6.91 -8.15
N GLY A 110 -4.63 -6.98 -9.34
CA GLY A 110 -5.35 -6.77 -10.60
C GLY A 110 -6.38 -7.87 -10.91
N ALA A 111 -6.08 -9.12 -10.60
CA ALA A 111 -7.02 -10.23 -10.81
C ALA A 111 -8.28 -10.16 -9.92
N ALA A 112 -8.19 -9.48 -8.77
CA ALA A 112 -9.32 -9.29 -7.87
C ALA A 112 -10.15 -8.02 -8.19
N MET A 113 -9.69 -7.19 -9.13
CA MET A 113 -10.18 -5.84 -9.36
C MET A 113 -11.29 -5.79 -10.42
N ASP A 114 -12.34 -5.00 -10.18
CA ASP A 114 -13.23 -4.52 -11.26
C ASP A 114 -12.41 -3.66 -12.24
N PRO A 115 -12.25 -4.06 -13.51
CA PRO A 115 -11.40 -3.36 -14.48
C PRO A 115 -11.87 -1.94 -14.80
N ASP A 116 -13.16 -1.61 -14.62
CA ASP A 116 -13.70 -0.30 -14.99
C ASP A 116 -13.89 0.66 -13.81
N ASN A 117 -13.94 0.13 -12.58
CA ASN A 117 -14.15 0.93 -11.37
C ASN A 117 -13.02 0.79 -10.33
N GLY A 118 -12.11 -0.15 -10.52
CA GLY A 118 -11.01 -0.41 -9.60
C GLY A 118 -9.80 0.48 -9.83
N THR A 119 -9.05 0.76 -8.76
CA THR A 119 -7.78 1.50 -8.83
C THR A 119 -6.67 0.73 -8.12
N LEU A 120 -5.55 0.53 -8.81
CA LEU A 120 -4.32 -0.02 -8.22
C LEU A 120 -3.44 1.12 -7.71
N VAL A 121 -3.13 1.12 -6.42
CA VAL A 121 -2.16 2.06 -5.83
C VAL A 121 -0.89 1.30 -5.47
N VAL A 122 0.23 1.70 -6.04
CA VAL A 122 1.55 1.13 -5.80
C VAL A 122 2.43 2.15 -5.11
N VAL A 123 2.99 1.80 -3.96
CA VAL A 123 3.99 2.62 -3.25
C VAL A 123 5.30 1.85 -3.22
N LEU A 124 6.37 2.48 -3.70
CA LEU A 124 7.72 1.93 -3.65
C LEU A 124 8.61 2.93 -2.93
N THR A 125 9.29 2.48 -1.87
CA THR A 125 10.26 3.31 -1.14
C THR A 125 11.59 2.56 -1.03
N SER A 126 12.68 3.22 -1.42
CA SER A 126 14.01 2.64 -1.52
C SER A 126 15.10 3.69 -1.75
N HIS A 127 16.36 3.26 -1.80
CA HIS A 127 17.39 3.98 -2.53
C HIS A 127 17.14 3.89 -4.04
N GLY A 128 17.66 4.87 -4.78
CA GLY A 128 17.54 4.91 -6.23
C GLY A 128 18.80 5.45 -6.89
N THR A 129 18.97 5.04 -8.14
CA THR A 129 20.01 5.49 -9.06
C THR A 129 19.34 5.86 -10.39
N PRO A 130 20.07 6.48 -11.34
CA PRO A 130 19.53 6.73 -12.68
C PRO A 130 19.02 5.45 -13.40
N GLU A 131 19.50 4.26 -13.01
CA GLU A 131 19.07 2.98 -13.57
C GLU A 131 17.75 2.46 -12.99
N GLY A 132 17.38 2.84 -11.76
CA GLY A 132 16.17 2.37 -11.11
C GLY A 132 16.23 2.34 -9.58
N LEU A 133 15.38 1.51 -8.98
CA LEU A 133 15.32 1.36 -7.52
C LEU A 133 16.17 0.17 -7.07
N ALA A 134 16.97 0.38 -6.03
CA ALA A 134 17.68 -0.72 -5.41
C ALA A 134 16.68 -1.66 -4.71
N ILE A 135 16.88 -2.96 -4.85
CA ILE A 135 16.23 -4.00 -4.05
C ILE A 135 17.33 -4.70 -3.26
N VAL A 136 17.28 -4.64 -1.94
CA VAL A 136 18.27 -5.30 -1.08
C VAL A 136 17.57 -6.05 0.04
N ALA A 137 17.77 -7.37 0.10
CA ALA A 137 17.20 -8.27 1.09
C ALA A 137 18.30 -9.17 1.67
N GLY A 138 18.79 -8.84 2.86
CA GLY A 138 19.95 -9.54 3.42
C GLY A 138 21.17 -9.42 2.51
N THR A 139 21.68 -10.55 2.03
CA THR A 139 22.83 -10.61 1.11
C THR A 139 22.45 -10.52 -0.37
N THR A 140 21.16 -10.50 -0.69
CA THR A 140 20.68 -10.43 -2.08
C THR A 140 20.49 -8.97 -2.50
N SER A 141 20.92 -8.63 -3.72
CA SER A 141 20.69 -7.33 -4.34
C SER A 141 20.19 -7.46 -5.78
N ASP A 142 19.35 -6.53 -6.20
CA ASP A 142 18.78 -6.43 -7.55
C ASP A 142 18.42 -4.96 -7.83
N THR A 143 18.09 -4.63 -9.07
CA THR A 143 17.62 -3.29 -9.48
C THR A 143 16.28 -3.41 -10.20
N LEU A 144 15.26 -2.73 -9.67
CA LEU A 144 13.98 -2.57 -10.36
C LEU A 144 14.09 -1.40 -11.34
N THR A 145 14.14 -1.69 -12.63
CA THR A 145 14.22 -0.66 -13.68
C THR A 145 12.84 -0.12 -14.08
N PRO A 146 12.75 1.05 -14.73
CA PRO A 146 11.48 1.56 -15.28
C PRO A 146 10.78 0.60 -16.26
N PRO A 147 11.49 -0.03 -17.24
CA PRO A 147 10.87 -1.04 -18.11
C PRO A 147 10.35 -2.26 -17.36
N ASP A 148 11.03 -2.72 -16.31
CA ASP A 148 10.57 -3.86 -15.51
C ASP A 148 9.27 -3.55 -14.78
N LEU A 149 9.21 -2.40 -14.09
CA LEU A 149 8.01 -1.96 -13.39
C LEU A 149 6.85 -1.75 -14.38
N ARG A 150 7.11 -1.19 -15.56
CA ARG A 150 6.10 -1.04 -16.62
C ARG A 150 5.50 -2.40 -17.00
N ARG A 151 6.34 -3.40 -17.29
CA ARG A 151 5.90 -4.75 -17.64
C ARG A 151 5.09 -5.40 -16.52
N MET A 152 5.50 -5.21 -15.26
CA MET A 152 4.76 -5.74 -14.11
C MET A 152 3.37 -5.11 -13.95
N LEU A 153 3.27 -3.78 -14.13
CA LEU A 153 2.01 -3.06 -14.08
C LEU A 153 1.08 -3.48 -15.23
N ASP A 154 1.60 -3.63 -16.45
CA ASP A 154 0.81 -4.10 -17.58
C ASP A 154 0.33 -5.54 -17.39
N ALA A 155 1.21 -6.43 -16.92
CA ALA A 155 0.86 -7.81 -16.60
C ALA A 155 -0.13 -7.96 -15.43
N SER A 156 -0.34 -6.90 -14.63
CA SER A 156 -1.37 -6.92 -13.57
C SER A 156 -2.79 -6.90 -14.14
N GLY A 157 -2.98 -6.37 -15.35
CA GLY A 157 -4.32 -6.13 -15.92
C GLY A 157 -5.07 -4.95 -15.31
N ALA A 158 -4.54 -4.28 -14.27
CA ALA A 158 -5.19 -3.10 -13.70
C ALA A 158 -5.23 -1.96 -14.72
N LYS A 159 -6.42 -1.43 -15.00
CA LYS A 159 -6.62 -0.34 -15.98
C LYS A 159 -6.20 1.01 -15.42
N TYR A 160 -6.61 1.35 -14.19
CA TYR A 160 -6.33 2.62 -13.54
C TYR A 160 -5.32 2.45 -12.41
N ARG A 161 -4.26 3.26 -12.43
CA ARG A 161 -3.08 3.07 -11.60
C ARG A 161 -2.61 4.39 -10.99
N ILE A 162 -2.16 4.32 -9.75
CA ILE A 162 -1.40 5.39 -9.09
C ILE A 162 -0.10 4.77 -8.60
N VAL A 163 1.03 5.31 -9.04
CA VAL A 163 2.36 4.82 -8.70
C VAL A 163 3.11 5.93 -7.97
N ILE A 164 3.46 5.69 -6.70
CA ILE A 164 4.16 6.65 -5.85
C ILE A 164 5.54 6.08 -5.53
N ILE A 165 6.60 6.77 -5.95
CA ILE A 165 7.98 6.31 -5.82
C ILE A 165 8.78 7.29 -4.96
N SER A 166 9.20 6.82 -3.79
CA SER A 166 10.00 7.56 -2.82
C SER A 166 11.45 7.09 -2.86
N ALA A 167 12.25 7.71 -3.72
CA ALA A 167 13.67 7.40 -3.90
C ALA A 167 14.43 8.54 -4.61
N CYS A 168 15.77 8.52 -4.51
CA CYS A 168 16.65 9.32 -5.35
C CYS A 168 16.42 9.01 -6.83
N TYR A 169 16.52 10.01 -7.70
CA TYR A 169 16.37 9.89 -9.16
C TYR A 169 15.03 9.29 -9.61
N SER A 170 14.03 9.20 -8.74
CA SER A 170 12.75 8.52 -9.01
C SER A 170 12.00 9.06 -10.23
N GLY A 171 12.29 10.29 -10.67
CA GLY A 171 11.80 10.87 -11.92
C GLY A 171 12.13 10.05 -13.18
N VAL A 172 13.13 9.16 -13.16
CA VAL A 172 13.44 8.26 -14.30
C VAL A 172 12.29 7.33 -14.66
N PHE A 173 11.35 7.10 -13.75
CA PHE A 173 10.16 6.27 -13.99
C PHE A 173 9.04 7.01 -14.73
N VAL A 174 9.03 8.35 -14.70
CA VAL A 174 7.91 9.14 -15.27
C VAL A 174 7.71 8.86 -16.77
N PRO A 175 8.74 8.90 -17.64
CA PRO A 175 8.53 8.69 -19.08
C PRO A 175 8.05 7.28 -19.45
N ALA A 176 8.39 6.27 -18.64
CA ALA A 176 8.02 4.88 -18.91
C ALA A 176 6.60 4.53 -18.43
N LEU A 177 6.10 5.24 -17.41
CA LEU A 177 4.89 4.87 -16.68
C LEU A 177 3.72 5.83 -16.86
N ALA A 178 3.96 7.14 -16.96
CA ALA A 178 2.90 8.13 -16.94
C ALA A 178 2.09 8.10 -18.25
N ASP A 179 0.79 7.94 -18.12
CA ASP A 179 -0.18 7.98 -19.22
C ASP A 179 -1.54 8.47 -18.67
N PRO A 180 -2.60 8.65 -19.48
CA PRO A 180 -3.90 9.09 -18.97
C PRO A 180 -4.48 8.24 -17.84
N ARG A 181 -4.14 6.94 -17.75
CA ARG A 181 -4.65 5.99 -16.75
C ARG A 181 -3.68 5.71 -15.60
N THR A 182 -2.43 6.10 -15.74
CA THR A 182 -1.37 5.92 -14.75
C THR A 182 -0.88 7.27 -14.25
N LEU A 183 -1.26 7.61 -13.02
CA LEU A 183 -0.69 8.74 -12.29
C LEU A 183 0.66 8.30 -11.69
N VAL A 184 1.71 9.07 -11.91
CA VAL A 184 3.03 8.84 -11.31
C VAL A 184 3.39 10.02 -10.42
N ILE A 185 3.76 9.74 -9.17
CA ILE A 185 4.23 10.72 -8.19
C ILE A 185 5.62 10.31 -7.71
N THR A 186 6.61 11.18 -7.85
CA THR A 186 8.01 10.87 -7.50
C THR A 186 8.55 11.83 -6.46
N ALA A 187 9.41 11.33 -5.58
CA ALA A 187 10.07 12.14 -4.55
C ALA A 187 11.14 13.09 -5.12
N ALA A 188 11.66 12.79 -6.31
CA ALA A 188 12.68 13.61 -6.95
C ALA A 188 12.55 13.60 -8.49
N ALA A 189 13.19 14.59 -9.12
CA ALA A 189 13.43 14.59 -10.56
C ALA A 189 14.47 13.54 -10.97
N ALA A 190 14.53 13.23 -12.26
CA ALA A 190 15.40 12.19 -12.83
C ALA A 190 16.90 12.47 -12.65
N ASP A 191 17.29 13.73 -12.43
CA ASP A 191 18.66 14.22 -12.24
C ASP A 191 18.94 14.63 -10.79
N ARG A 192 18.05 14.30 -9.84
CA ARG A 192 18.12 14.80 -8.46
C ARG A 192 18.07 13.68 -7.42
N PRO A 193 18.87 13.79 -6.34
CA PRO A 193 18.65 12.95 -5.16
C PRO A 193 17.38 13.37 -4.40
N SER A 194 16.90 12.47 -3.55
CA SER A 194 15.94 12.77 -2.47
C SER A 194 16.60 12.51 -1.11
N PHE A 195 15.98 12.96 -0.02
CA PHE A 195 16.65 13.04 1.28
C PHE A 195 15.84 12.42 2.42
N GLY A 196 16.53 12.16 3.54
CA GLY A 196 15.92 11.65 4.77
C GLY A 196 15.85 10.13 4.89
N CYS A 197 16.64 9.39 4.11
CA CYS A 197 16.69 7.92 4.15
C CYS A 197 17.59 7.36 5.28
N GLN A 198 17.78 8.10 6.36
CA GLN A 198 18.64 7.70 7.48
C GLN A 198 18.00 6.55 8.27
N ASP A 199 18.81 5.60 8.74
CA ASP A 199 18.31 4.54 9.62
C ASP A 199 17.72 5.12 10.93
N GLY A 200 16.65 4.49 11.41
CA GLY A 200 15.88 4.95 12.57
C GLY A 200 14.91 6.09 12.28
N ALA A 201 15.00 6.75 11.11
CA ALA A 201 13.98 7.70 10.68
C ALA A 201 12.66 6.98 10.38
N ARG A 202 11.54 7.61 10.74
CA ARG A 202 10.19 7.07 10.46
C ARG A 202 9.71 7.37 9.03
N TRP A 203 10.26 8.41 8.43
CA TRP A 203 9.85 8.92 7.13
C TRP A 203 11.05 9.53 6.41
N THR A 204 11.11 9.35 5.10
CA THR A 204 11.91 10.21 4.22
C THR A 204 11.35 11.63 4.23
N TYR A 205 12.09 12.61 3.70
CA TYR A 205 11.62 14.00 3.66
C TYR A 205 10.35 14.12 2.81
N PHE A 206 10.32 13.42 1.66
CA PHE A 206 9.14 13.36 0.81
C PHE A 206 8.01 12.58 1.48
N GLY A 207 8.29 11.44 2.10
CA GLY A 207 7.26 10.63 2.77
C GLY A 207 6.55 11.38 3.91
N ASP A 208 7.29 12.15 4.71
CA ASP A 208 6.69 13.03 5.72
C ASP A 208 5.83 14.13 5.07
N ALA A 209 6.39 14.81 4.07
CA ALA A 209 5.71 15.91 3.39
C ALA A 209 4.42 15.46 2.68
N PHE A 210 4.47 14.35 1.95
CA PHE A 210 3.36 13.83 1.16
C PHE A 210 2.38 13.04 2.02
N PHE A 211 2.78 11.89 2.57
CA PHE A 211 1.84 11.02 3.29
C PHE A 211 1.48 11.57 4.66
N ASN A 212 2.47 11.88 5.49
CA ASN A 212 2.22 12.18 6.89
C ASN A 212 1.53 13.54 7.10
N ARG A 213 1.76 14.50 6.20
CA ARG A 213 1.28 15.88 6.36
C ARG A 213 0.24 16.28 5.32
N SER A 214 0.60 16.31 4.04
CA SER A 214 -0.24 16.94 3.02
C SER A 214 -1.46 16.09 2.66
N LEU A 215 -1.26 14.79 2.41
CA LEU A 215 -2.32 13.88 1.99
C LEU A 215 -3.46 13.80 3.01
N ARG A 216 -3.14 13.77 4.31
CA ARG A 216 -4.14 13.72 5.39
C ARG A 216 -5.14 14.87 5.41
N ARG A 217 -4.80 16.00 4.78
CA ARG A 217 -5.58 17.25 4.82
C ARG A 217 -6.10 17.67 3.46
N ALA A 218 -5.58 17.07 2.38
CA ALA A 218 -5.89 17.46 1.03
C ALA A 218 -7.18 16.79 0.54
N PRO A 219 -8.01 17.49 -0.24
CA PRO A 219 -9.21 16.93 -0.86
C PRO A 219 -8.90 15.99 -2.03
N ASP A 220 -7.73 16.15 -2.66
CA ASP A 220 -7.28 15.39 -3.83
C ASP A 220 -5.75 15.22 -3.84
N LEU A 221 -5.26 14.36 -4.74
CA LEU A 221 -3.84 14.04 -4.86
C LEU A 221 -3.01 15.21 -5.39
N GLU A 222 -3.58 16.05 -6.26
CA GLU A 222 -2.90 17.22 -6.82
C GLU A 222 -2.62 18.26 -5.71
N THR A 223 -3.61 18.56 -4.87
CA THR A 223 -3.46 19.45 -3.72
C THR A 223 -2.49 18.86 -2.70
N ALA A 224 -2.55 17.55 -2.46
CA ALA A 224 -1.60 16.86 -1.58
C ALA A 224 -0.17 16.99 -2.08
N PHE A 225 0.05 16.76 -3.38
CA PHE A 225 1.36 16.85 -4.02
C PHE A 225 1.92 18.27 -3.97
N GLU A 226 1.11 19.28 -4.30
CA GLU A 226 1.53 20.68 -4.24
C GLU A 226 1.91 21.12 -2.82
N GLY A 227 1.14 20.66 -1.82
CA GLY A 227 1.49 20.82 -0.40
C GLY A 227 2.83 20.17 -0.07
N ALA A 228 3.03 18.93 -0.49
CA ALA A 228 4.24 18.16 -0.24
C ALA A 228 5.47 18.81 -0.89
N ARG A 229 5.35 19.25 -2.14
CA ARG A 229 6.41 19.93 -2.89
C ARG A 229 6.89 21.18 -2.14
N ARG A 230 5.96 22.02 -1.65
CA ARG A 230 6.32 23.20 -0.84
C ARG A 230 7.04 22.81 0.45
N LEU A 231 6.51 21.83 1.18
CA LEU A 231 7.07 21.40 2.47
C LEU A 231 8.46 20.80 2.34
N VAL A 232 8.66 19.92 1.35
CA VAL A 232 9.94 19.25 1.14
C VAL A 232 11.00 20.23 0.62
N THR A 233 10.65 21.09 -0.35
CA THR A 233 11.58 22.12 -0.85
C THR A 233 12.01 23.10 0.24
N ALA A 234 11.09 23.52 1.11
CA ALA A 234 11.43 24.40 2.23
C ALA A 234 12.37 23.72 3.24
N ARG A 235 12.11 22.45 3.54
CA ARG A 235 12.98 21.63 4.41
C ARG A 235 14.37 21.45 3.80
N GLU A 236 14.46 21.04 2.55
CA GLU A 236 15.72 20.83 1.84
C GLU A 236 16.57 22.09 1.81
N ARG A 237 15.98 23.24 1.48
CA ARG A 237 16.69 24.53 1.49
C ARG A 237 17.21 24.92 2.87
N ARG A 238 16.39 24.73 3.91
CA ARG A 238 16.79 24.99 5.30
C ARG A 238 17.95 24.09 5.72
N ASP A 239 17.93 22.84 5.27
CA ASP A 239 18.95 21.85 5.58
C ASP A 239 20.18 21.94 4.63
N GLY A 240 20.21 22.93 3.72
CA GLY A 240 21.35 23.23 2.85
C GLY A 240 21.43 22.41 1.55
N PHE A 241 20.38 21.68 1.20
CA PHE A 241 20.33 20.86 0.00
C PHE A 241 19.78 21.61 -1.21
N GLU A 242 20.26 21.23 -2.40
CA GLU A 242 19.55 21.59 -3.63
C GLU A 242 18.24 20.80 -3.73
N PRO A 243 17.09 21.45 -4.04
CA PRO A 243 15.80 20.79 -3.98
C PRO A 243 15.68 19.55 -4.87
N SER A 244 15.02 18.51 -4.36
CA SER A 244 14.79 17.24 -5.06
C SER A 244 13.86 17.36 -6.27
N ARG A 245 13.02 18.41 -6.31
CA ARG A 245 12.00 18.67 -7.35
C ARG A 245 11.08 17.47 -7.58
N PRO A 246 10.24 17.10 -6.58
CA PRO A 246 9.21 16.07 -6.76
C PRO A 246 8.37 16.31 -8.02
N GLN A 247 7.89 15.24 -8.65
CA GLN A 247 7.10 15.31 -9.88
C GLN A 247 5.74 14.63 -9.70
N LEU A 248 4.72 15.12 -10.42
CA LEU A 248 3.42 14.50 -10.59
C LEU A 248 3.08 14.55 -12.08
N ALA A 249 2.79 13.39 -12.68
CA ALA A 249 2.60 13.28 -14.12
C ALA A 249 1.57 12.21 -14.49
N GLY A 250 0.84 12.42 -15.58
CA GLY A 250 -0.19 11.52 -16.09
C GLY A 250 -1.46 11.50 -15.23
N GLY A 251 -2.25 10.46 -15.41
CA GLY A 251 -3.35 10.10 -14.52
C GLY A 251 -4.67 10.85 -14.70
N SER A 252 -4.89 11.57 -15.79
CA SER A 252 -6.14 12.32 -16.03
C SER A 252 -7.41 11.48 -15.88
N GLU A 253 -7.42 10.23 -16.33
CA GLU A 253 -8.57 9.32 -16.23
C GLU A 253 -8.73 8.74 -14.82
N VAL A 254 -7.62 8.36 -14.14
CA VAL A 254 -7.69 7.82 -12.76
C VAL A 254 -8.05 8.90 -11.74
N LEU A 255 -7.56 10.13 -11.91
CA LEU A 255 -7.96 11.28 -11.09
C LEU A 255 -9.45 11.58 -11.27
N ALA A 256 -9.95 11.54 -12.51
CA ALA A 256 -11.38 11.67 -12.78
C ALA A 256 -12.20 10.53 -12.15
N LEU A 257 -11.70 9.28 -12.15
CA LEU A 257 -12.33 8.15 -11.47
C LEU A 257 -12.44 8.39 -9.96
N LEU A 258 -11.35 8.76 -9.30
CA LEU A 258 -11.33 9.07 -7.87
C LEU A 258 -12.29 10.22 -7.52
N ALA A 259 -12.32 11.28 -8.32
CA ALA A 259 -13.24 12.40 -8.11
C ALA A 259 -14.72 11.98 -8.22
N ARG A 260 -15.05 11.03 -9.10
CA ARG A 260 -16.41 10.47 -9.18
C ARG A 260 -16.80 9.71 -7.92
N HIS A 261 -15.88 8.91 -7.37
CA HIS A 261 -16.15 8.13 -6.16
C HIS A 261 -16.24 9.00 -4.89
N ASN A 262 -15.57 10.15 -4.86
CA ASN A 262 -15.58 11.06 -3.73
C ASN A 262 -16.77 12.04 -3.71
N ARG A 263 -17.65 12.01 -4.72
CA ARG A 263 -18.87 12.85 -4.71
C ARG A 263 -19.90 12.31 -3.71
N PRO A 264 -20.46 13.15 -2.82
CA PRO A 264 -21.58 12.73 -1.99
C PRO A 264 -22.75 12.33 -2.91
N ALA A 265 -23.40 11.20 -2.59
CA ALA A 265 -24.57 10.75 -3.32
C ALA A 265 -25.59 11.91 -3.36
N ARG A 266 -25.96 12.35 -4.57
CA ARG A 266 -27.01 13.35 -4.73
C ARG A 266 -28.28 12.77 -4.11
N SER A 267 -28.70 13.29 -2.96
CA SER A 267 -30.05 13.05 -2.44
C SER A 267 -31.03 13.52 -3.51
N GLY A 268 -31.62 12.56 -4.21
CA GLY A 268 -32.67 12.82 -5.18
C GLY A 268 -33.79 13.57 -4.48
N PHE A 269 -33.98 14.82 -4.87
CA PHE A 269 -35.17 15.58 -4.50
C PHE A 269 -36.33 14.94 -5.28
N VAL A 270 -37.08 14.07 -4.61
CA VAL A 270 -38.38 13.61 -5.12
C VAL A 270 -39.31 14.81 -4.93
N ARG A 271 -39.74 15.41 -6.05
CA ARG A 271 -40.84 16.38 -6.08
C ARG A 271 -42.17 15.64 -6.06
#